data_AF-A0A1K1NKF3-F1
#
_entry.id   AF-A0A1K1NKF3-F1
#
_cell.length_a   1.000
_cell.length_b   1.000
_cell.length_c   1.000
_cell.angle_alpha   90.00
_cell.angle_beta   90.00
_cell.angle_gamma   90.00
#
_symmetry.space_group_name_H-M   'P 1'
#
loop_
_entity.id
_entity.type
_entity.pdbx_description
1 polymer ?
#
loop_
_entity_poly.entity_id
_entity_poly.type
_entity_poly.pdbx_seq_one_letter_code
_entity_poly.pdbx_strand_id
1 'polypeptide(L)' 'MSLEELKALLVKNNVELNGELTPETIVGELGMDSFDIMMLSFDLESVAGHELKLTLNDTAADILNAVNNVG' A
#
# COMPACT_ATOMS: atom_id res chain seq x y z
N MET A 1 6.37 -7.29 -5.66
CA MET A 1 6.82 -6.71 -4.40
C MET A 1 6.50 -7.61 -3.20
N SER A 2 7.23 -7.41 -2.11
CA SER A 2 7.12 -8.07 -0.80
C SER A 2 6.59 -7.12 0.27
N LEU A 3 6.24 -7.66 1.45
CA LEU A 3 5.72 -6.86 2.58
C LEU A 3 6.74 -5.81 3.08
N GLU A 4 8.03 -6.14 3.07
CA GLU A 4 9.11 -5.20 3.43
C GLU A 4 9.25 -4.06 2.41
N GLU A 5 9.08 -4.34 1.11
CA GLU A 5 9.08 -3.30 0.08
C GLU A 5 7.85 -2.38 0.20
N LEU A 6 6.69 -2.94 0.54
CA LEU A 6 5.49 -2.16 0.82
C LEU A 6 5.70 -1.26 2.05
N LYS A 7 6.29 -1.80 3.12
CA LYS A 7 6.66 -1.05 4.31
C LYS A 7 7.59 0.12 3.98
N ALA A 8 8.60 -0.10 3.14
CA ALA A 8 9.51 0.94 2.70
C ALA A 8 8.80 2.05 1.89
N LEU A 9 7.83 1.69 1.04
CA LEU A 9 6.99 2.66 0.31
C LEU A 9 6.08 3.47 1.24
N LEU A 10 5.47 2.84 2.25
CA LEU A 10 4.65 3.53 3.24
C LEU A 10 5.49 4.56 4.02
N VAL A 11 6.69 4.17 4.46
CA VAL A 11 7.62 5.09 5.14
C VAL A 11 8.07 6.24 4.21
N LYS A 12 8.34 5.95 2.93
CA LYS A 12 8.67 6.98 1.92
C LYS A 12 7.54 8.00 1.76
N ASN A 13 6.29 7.58 1.90
CA ASN A 13 5.09 8.43 1.82
C ASN A 13 4.71 9.08 3.17
N ASN A 14 5.63 9.10 4.15
CA ASN A 14 5.43 9.68 5.49
C ASN A 14 4.31 9.01 6.32
N VAL A 15 3.98 7.74 6.03
CA VAL A 15 3.05 6.98 6.87
C VAL A 15 3.79 6.49 8.11
N GLU A 16 3.39 7.00 9.28
CA GLU A 16 3.90 6.54 10.57
C GLU A 16 3.24 5.21 10.95
N LEU A 17 3.99 4.11 10.80
CA LEU A 17 3.52 2.78 11.20
C LEU A 17 3.51 2.66 12.72
N ASN A 18 2.33 2.85 13.33
CA ASN A 18 2.09 2.59 14.75
C ASN A 18 1.93 1.08 15.04
N GLY A 19 2.88 0.24 14.58
CA GLY A 19 2.83 -1.21 14.74
C GLY A 19 3.64 -1.98 13.71
N GLU A 20 3.49 -3.31 13.74
CA GLU A 20 4.00 -4.19 12.70
C GLU A 20 3.01 -4.23 11.52
N LEU A 21 3.51 -4.04 10.30
CA LEU A 21 2.70 -4.23 9.10
C LEU A 21 2.53 -5.73 8.87
N THR A 22 1.33 -6.25 9.04
CA THR A 22 0.98 -7.65 8.71
C THR A 22 0.13 -7.70 7.45
N PRO A 23 0.02 -8.86 6.77
CA PRO A 23 -0.84 -9.01 5.60
C PRO A 23 -2.31 -8.58 5.84
N GLU A 24 -2.81 -8.74 7.06
CA GLU A 24 -4.19 -8.41 7.45
C GLU A 24 -4.39 -6.94 7.86
N THR A 25 -3.30 -6.15 7.92
CA THR A 25 -3.35 -4.76 8.33
C THR A 25 -4.09 -3.92 7.28
N ILE A 26 -5.14 -3.22 7.71
CA ILE A 26 -5.89 -2.30 6.87
C ILE A 26 -5.10 -0.98 6.75
N VAL A 27 -4.84 -0.52 5.53
CA VAL A 27 -3.97 0.65 5.33
C VAL A 27 -4.56 1.96 5.88
N GLY A 28 -5.88 2.13 5.87
CA GLY A 28 -6.53 3.28 6.48
C GLY A 28 -6.38 3.35 8.00
N GLU A 29 -6.10 2.23 8.67
CA GLU A 29 -5.84 2.19 10.12
C GLU A 29 -4.42 2.67 10.48
N LEU A 30 -3.53 2.82 9.49
CA LEU A 30 -2.16 3.30 9.66
C LEU A 30 -2.08 4.84 9.75
N GLY A 31 -3.21 5.52 9.94
CA GLY A 31 -3.29 6.98 9.98
C GLY A 31 -3.18 7.63 8.60
N MET A 32 -3.35 6.86 7.53
CA MET A 32 -3.36 7.36 6.16
C MET A 32 -4.64 8.13 5.88
N ASP A 33 -4.51 9.27 5.21
CA ASP A 33 -5.65 9.98 4.64
C ASP A 33 -5.86 9.65 3.15
N SER A 34 -6.87 10.26 2.53
CA SER A 34 -7.15 10.06 1.11
C SER A 34 -6.04 10.54 0.17
N PHE A 35 -5.24 11.52 0.60
CA PHE A 35 -4.10 12.01 -0.16
C PHE A 35 -2.92 11.04 -0.10
N ASP A 36 -2.65 10.47 1.08
CA ASP A 36 -1.62 9.43 1.25
C ASP A 36 -1.93 8.20 0.40
N ILE A 37 -3.20 7.76 0.36
CA ILE A 37 -3.64 6.65 -0.50
C ILE A 37 -3.44 6.98 -1.98
N MET A 38 -3.74 8.22 -2.40
CA MET A 38 -3.52 8.64 -3.78
C MET A 38 -2.03 8.58 -4.15
N MET A 39 -1.16 9.10 -3.28
CA MET A 39 0.30 9.07 -3.49
C MET A 39 0.85 7.64 -3.51
N LEU A 40 0.40 6.80 -2.58
CA LEU A 40 0.76 5.39 -2.53
C LEU A 40 0.29 4.66 -3.80
N SER A 41 -0.92 4.95 -4.29
CA SER A 41 -1.44 4.36 -5.53
C SER A 41 -0.55 4.67 -6.71
N PHE A 42 -0.14 5.93 -6.90
CA PHE A 42 0.78 6.29 -7.97
C PHE A 42 2.14 5.57 -7.88
N ASP A 43 2.72 5.47 -6.69
CA ASP A 43 3.98 4.75 -6.48
C ASP A 43 3.83 3.26 -6.79
N LEU A 44 2.71 2.64 -6.40
CA LEU A 44 2.45 1.21 -6.64
C LEU A 44 2.14 0.92 -8.12
N GLU A 45 1.40 1.80 -8.80
CA GLU A 45 1.15 1.70 -10.24
C GLU A 45 2.44 1.79 -11.05
N SER A 46 3.37 2.65 -10.64
CA SER A 46 4.71 2.76 -11.23
C SER A 46 5.51 1.45 -11.09
N VAL A 47 5.33 0.73 -9.98
CA VAL A 47 5.96 -0.59 -9.75
C VAL A 47 5.23 -1.69 -10.53
N ALA A 48 3.90 -1.67 -10.55
CA ALA A 48 3.06 -2.72 -11.12
C ALA A 48 2.93 -2.63 -12.66
N GLY A 49 3.16 -1.44 -13.24
CA GLY A 49 3.02 -1.19 -14.67
C GLY A 49 1.58 -1.14 -15.17
N HIS A 50 0.59 -1.06 -14.26
CA HIS A 50 -0.83 -0.98 -14.55
C HIS A 50 -1.57 -0.20 -13.47
N GLU A 51 -2.80 0.24 -13.76
CA GLU A 51 -3.65 1.01 -12.85
C GLU A 51 -4.11 0.15 -11.66
N LEU A 52 -4.04 0.70 -10.45
CA LEU A 52 -4.42 0.04 -9.21
C LEU A 52 -5.53 0.83 -8.52
N LYS A 53 -6.62 0.16 -8.16
CA LYS A 53 -7.73 0.78 -7.43
C LYS A 53 -7.62 0.48 -5.95
N LEU A 54 -6.81 1.27 -5.26
CA LEU A 54 -6.62 1.16 -3.82
C LEU A 54 -7.67 1.97 -3.06
N THR A 55 -8.11 1.41 -1.94
CA THR A 55 -9.04 2.04 -1.00
C THR A 55 -8.48 2.00 0.42
N LEU A 56 -8.99 2.87 1.30
CA LEU A 56 -8.60 2.90 2.71
C LEU A 56 -8.92 1.59 3.46
N ASN A 57 -9.80 0.75 2.92
CA ASN A 57 -10.21 -0.51 3.55
C ASN A 57 -9.37 -1.70 3.06
N ASP A 58 -8.45 -1.49 2.12
CA ASP A 58 -7.64 -2.57 1.58
C ASP A 58 -6.61 -3.03 2.62
N THR A 59 -6.38 -4.34 2.65
CA THR A 59 -5.33 -4.92 3.50
C THR A 59 -3.99 -4.89 2.78
N ALA A 60 -2.89 -4.93 3.53
CA ALA A 60 -1.56 -5.07 2.93
C ALA A 60 -1.47 -6.29 1.98
N ALA A 61 -2.16 -7.39 2.29
CA ALA A 61 -2.26 -8.55 1.40
C ALA A 61 -2.95 -8.22 0.07
N ASP A 62 -4.04 -7.45 0.10
CA ASP A 62 -4.74 -7.01 -1.12
C ASP A 62 -3.83 -6.16 -2.01
N ILE A 63 -3.08 -5.24 -1.41
CA ILE A 63 -2.10 -4.42 -2.12
C ILE A 63 -1.01 -5.29 -2.77
N LEU A 64 -0.42 -6.19 -1.99
CA LEU A 64 0.62 -7.09 -2.49
C LEU A 64 0.09 -7.97 -3.63
N ASN A 65 -1.14 -8.47 -3.51
CA ASN A 65 -1.77 -9.25 -4.56
C ASN A 65 -2.03 -8.43 -5.81
N ALA A 66 -2.51 -7.20 -5.68
CA ALA A 66 -2.79 -6.31 -6.81
C ALA A 66 -1.51 -5.94 -7.58
N VAL A 67 -0.41 -5.67 -6.88
CA VAL A 67 0.87 -5.34 -7.52
C VAL A 67 1.54 -6.56 -8.16
N ASN A 68 1.43 -7.74 -7.55
CA ASN A 68 2.12 -8.94 -8.01
C ASN A 68 1.36 -9.74 -9.07
N ASN A 69 0.03 -9.78 -8.98
CA ASN A 69 -0.78 -10.51 -9.95
C ASN A 69 -1.05 -9.58 -11.13
N VAL A 70 -0.14 -9.64 -12.10
CA VAL A 70 -0.39 -9.18 -13.46
C VAL A 70 -1.53 -10.02 -14.02
N GLY A 71 -2.72 -9.42 -14.13
CA GLY A 71 -3.80 -9.97 -14.94
C GLY A 71 -3.43 -10.01 -16.41
#